data_AF-A0A7C0XXT4-F1
#
_entry.id   AF-A0A7C0XXT4-F1
#
_cell.length_a   1.000
_cell.length_b   1.000
_cell.length_c   1.000
_cell.angle_alpha   90.00
_cell.angle_beta   90.00
_cell.angle_gamma   90.00
#
_symmetry.space_group_name_H-M   'P 1'
#
loop_
_entity.id
_entity.type
_entity.pdbx_description
1 polymer ?
#
loop_
_entity_poly.entity_id
_entity_poly.type
_entity_poly.pdbx_seq_one_letter_code
_entity_poly.pdbx_strand_id
1 'polypeptide(L)'
;MEIVRAKREEYQKIQRFLEDAYGHFHNFFPLSYPQGWKEENTQFENIYLIKEKGEILSLVRIFPLSLVQNGIEIKVGGIGAVSTSFYHRGKGYMSILMEKAIKDMEEQGYQISVLWGDRHRYKNFGYEVGGKEIELIISRRGLDKCNVGSVKAKRYLGQDEVLLKIIESYNSHLFRKKREREEFYMIYKKIGVLTYYAEEGKSFAYVSFRSGKEGVSVEEFGGEPELILRILRFLSERFATQQFILIFPIIL
;
A
#
# COMPACT_ATOMS: atom_id res chain seq x y z
N MET A 1 -27.61 -13.47 -14.82
CA MET A 1 -26.39 -13.20 -14.02
C MET A 1 -26.28 -11.70 -13.89
N GLU A 2 -26.28 -11.17 -12.67
CA GLU A 2 -26.36 -9.73 -12.41
C GLU A 2 -25.05 -9.26 -11.77
N ILE A 3 -24.52 -8.13 -12.27
CA ILE A 3 -23.45 -7.40 -11.61
C ILE A 3 -24.11 -6.44 -10.64
N VAL A 4 -23.75 -6.51 -9.37
CA VAL A 4 -24.27 -5.60 -8.34
C VAL A 4 -23.14 -4.90 -7.62
N ARG A 5 -23.40 -3.70 -7.10
CA ARG A 5 -22.52 -3.08 -6.11
C ARG A 5 -22.72 -3.73 -4.75
N ALA A 6 -21.65 -3.84 -3.98
CA ALA A 6 -21.75 -4.33 -2.60
C ALA A 6 -22.59 -3.38 -1.75
N LYS A 7 -23.23 -3.96 -0.73
CA LYS A 7 -23.88 -3.19 0.33
C LYS A 7 -23.16 -3.39 1.66
N ARG A 8 -23.35 -2.45 2.59
CA ARG A 8 -22.70 -2.49 3.91
C ARG A 8 -23.05 -3.76 4.68
N GLU A 9 -24.28 -4.25 4.57
CA GLU A 9 -24.75 -5.47 5.24
C GLU A 9 -24.02 -6.73 4.74
N GLU A 10 -23.38 -6.66 3.56
CA GLU A 10 -22.59 -7.74 2.98
C GLU A 10 -21.13 -7.73 3.45
N TYR A 11 -20.73 -6.78 4.30
CA TYR A 11 -19.33 -6.62 4.75
C TYR A 11 -18.72 -7.94 5.23
N GLN A 12 -19.39 -8.63 6.15
CA GLN A 12 -18.87 -9.90 6.68
C GLN A 12 -18.73 -10.96 5.57
N LYS A 13 -19.71 -11.08 4.67
CA LYS A 13 -19.66 -12.02 3.54
C LYS A 13 -18.49 -11.71 2.59
N ILE A 14 -18.25 -10.42 2.32
CA ILE A 14 -17.13 -9.96 1.49
C ILE A 14 -15.80 -10.32 2.13
N GLN A 15 -15.63 -10.09 3.44
CA GLN A 15 -14.42 -10.47 4.16
C GLN A 15 -14.19 -11.99 4.11
N ARG A 16 -15.23 -12.80 4.39
CA ARG A 16 -15.13 -14.27 4.32
C ARG A 16 -14.75 -14.74 2.91
N PHE A 17 -15.40 -14.19 1.89
CA PHE A 17 -15.14 -14.54 0.49
C PHE A 17 -13.70 -14.21 0.08
N LEU A 18 -13.21 -13.03 0.42
CA LEU A 18 -11.84 -12.63 0.08
C LEU A 18 -10.81 -13.51 0.79
N GLU A 19 -11.01 -13.80 2.06
CA GLU A 19 -10.06 -14.60 2.83
C GLU A 19 -10.00 -16.05 2.33
N ASP A 20 -11.13 -16.63 1.96
CA ASP A 20 -11.15 -17.93 1.26
C ASP A 20 -10.43 -17.85 -0.09
N ALA A 21 -10.76 -16.86 -0.92
CA ALA A 21 -10.21 -16.73 -2.26
C ALA A 21 -8.68 -16.49 -2.29
N TYR A 22 -8.15 -15.78 -1.28
CA TYR A 22 -6.72 -15.46 -1.15
C TYR A 22 -5.97 -16.38 -0.18
N GLY A 23 -6.66 -17.30 0.51
CA GLY A 23 -6.04 -18.21 1.48
C GLY A 23 -5.53 -17.51 2.74
N HIS A 24 -6.26 -16.51 3.22
CA HIS A 24 -5.93 -15.75 4.43
C HIS A 24 -6.73 -16.19 5.66
N PHE A 25 -6.22 -15.88 6.85
CA PHE A 25 -6.90 -16.17 8.11
C PHE A 25 -8.07 -15.22 8.38
N HIS A 26 -8.94 -15.61 9.31
CA HIS A 26 -10.12 -14.84 9.72
C HIS A 26 -9.78 -13.39 10.14
N ASN A 27 -10.37 -12.41 9.45
CA ASN A 27 -10.19 -10.95 9.61
C ASN A 27 -8.85 -10.39 9.12
N PHE A 28 -8.17 -11.09 8.21
CA PHE A 28 -6.89 -10.64 7.66
C PHE A 28 -6.94 -9.23 7.06
N PHE A 29 -7.90 -8.94 6.19
CA PHE A 29 -7.93 -7.67 5.45
C PHE A 29 -8.17 -6.44 6.34
N PRO A 30 -9.17 -6.38 7.23
CA PRO A 30 -9.35 -5.23 8.12
C PRO A 30 -8.19 -5.04 9.10
N LEU A 31 -7.46 -6.10 9.46
CA LEU A 31 -6.27 -6.01 10.32
C LEU A 31 -5.04 -5.54 9.55
N SER A 32 -4.82 -6.03 8.33
CA SER A 32 -3.62 -5.74 7.53
C SER A 32 -3.72 -4.43 6.77
N TYR A 33 -4.94 -4.07 6.35
CA TYR A 33 -5.23 -2.91 5.50
C TYR A 33 -6.42 -2.10 6.05
N PRO A 34 -6.36 -1.63 7.31
CA PRO A 34 -7.48 -0.97 7.97
C PRO A 34 -7.98 0.27 7.24
N GLN A 35 -7.09 0.99 6.54
CA GLN A 35 -7.44 2.19 5.78
C GLN A 35 -8.36 1.91 4.58
N GLY A 36 -8.46 0.67 4.12
CA GLY A 36 -9.30 0.29 2.99
C GLY A 36 -10.35 -0.77 3.29
N TRP A 37 -10.12 -1.61 4.31
CA TRP A 37 -10.94 -2.81 4.56
C TRP A 37 -11.59 -2.90 5.93
N LYS A 38 -11.33 -1.95 6.84
CA LYS A 38 -12.24 -1.79 7.99
C LYS A 38 -13.60 -1.34 7.50
N GLU A 39 -14.66 -1.76 8.17
CA GLU A 39 -16.03 -1.52 7.73
C GLU A 39 -16.31 -0.02 7.56
N GLU A 40 -15.91 0.79 8.54
CA GLU A 40 -16.07 2.24 8.53
C GLU A 40 -15.29 2.96 7.42
N ASN A 41 -14.26 2.32 6.87
CA ASN A 41 -13.40 2.85 5.80
C ASN A 41 -13.69 2.21 4.43
N THR A 42 -14.63 1.26 4.36
CA THR A 42 -14.92 0.53 3.12
C THR A 42 -15.94 1.28 2.27
N GLN A 43 -15.53 1.66 1.07
CA GLN A 43 -16.39 2.26 0.05
C GLN A 43 -17.10 1.12 -0.73
N PHE A 44 -18.23 0.66 -0.20
CA PHE A 44 -18.99 -0.49 -0.74
C PHE A 44 -19.47 -0.23 -2.17
N GLU A 45 -19.79 1.02 -2.49
CA GLU A 45 -20.15 1.45 -3.82
C GLU A 45 -19.06 1.16 -4.84
N ASN A 46 -17.79 1.03 -4.45
CA ASN A 46 -16.67 0.72 -5.35
C ASN A 46 -16.35 -0.78 -5.47
N ILE A 47 -17.15 -1.65 -4.86
CA ILE A 47 -17.00 -3.10 -4.91
C ILE A 47 -18.09 -3.68 -5.82
N TYR A 48 -17.66 -4.38 -6.88
CA TYR A 48 -18.54 -5.05 -7.83
C TYR A 48 -18.56 -6.55 -7.52
N LEU A 49 -19.76 -7.12 -7.49
CA LEU A 49 -20.00 -8.51 -7.18
C LEU A 49 -20.79 -9.18 -8.31
N ILE A 50 -20.45 -10.42 -8.62
CA ILE A 50 -21.37 -11.37 -9.27
C ILE A 50 -21.88 -12.31 -8.19
N LYS A 51 -23.20 -12.44 -8.09
CA LYS A 51 -23.86 -13.29 -7.08
C LYS A 51 -24.81 -14.30 -7.71
N GLU A 52 -24.96 -15.44 -7.05
CA GLU A 52 -25.98 -16.44 -7.35
C GLU A 52 -26.57 -16.98 -6.04
N LYS A 53 -27.90 -17.01 -5.91
CA LYS A 53 -28.60 -17.51 -4.70
C LYS A 53 -28.11 -16.88 -3.39
N GLY A 54 -27.65 -15.63 -3.43
CA GLY A 54 -27.17 -14.89 -2.25
C GLY A 54 -25.68 -15.12 -1.90
N GLU A 55 -24.98 -15.95 -2.68
CA GLU A 55 -23.55 -16.23 -2.53
C GLU A 55 -22.71 -15.38 -3.50
N ILE A 56 -21.55 -14.90 -3.03
CA ILE A 56 -20.60 -14.14 -3.84
C ILE A 56 -19.78 -15.12 -4.67
N LEU A 57 -19.86 -15.00 -6.00
CA LEU A 57 -19.10 -15.85 -6.92
C LEU A 57 -17.81 -15.18 -7.41
N SER A 58 -17.84 -13.85 -7.57
CA SER A 58 -16.70 -13.07 -8.03
C SER A 58 -16.77 -11.64 -7.49
N LEU A 59 -15.60 -11.03 -7.26
CA LEU A 59 -15.44 -9.67 -6.75
C LEU A 59 -14.34 -8.94 -7.54
N VAL A 60 -14.58 -7.65 -7.83
CA VAL A 60 -13.55 -6.68 -8.21
C VAL A 60 -13.80 -5.41 -7.42
N ARG A 61 -12.75 -4.74 -6.95
CA ARG A 61 -12.86 -3.45 -6.28
C ARG A 61 -12.03 -2.38 -6.98
N ILE A 62 -12.61 -1.19 -7.12
CA ILE A 62 -11.88 0.04 -7.41
C ILE A 62 -11.47 0.68 -6.08
N PHE A 63 -10.22 1.07 -5.96
CA PHE A 63 -9.68 1.90 -4.91
C PHE A 63 -9.44 3.28 -5.51
N PRO A 64 -10.24 4.30 -5.17
CA PRO A 64 -9.96 5.66 -5.61
C PRO A 64 -8.65 6.13 -4.99
N LEU A 65 -7.71 6.54 -5.83
CA LEU A 65 -6.40 7.05 -5.45
C LEU A 65 -6.20 8.43 -6.05
N SER A 66 -5.48 9.28 -5.33
CA SER A 66 -4.90 10.50 -5.86
C SER A 66 -3.38 10.37 -5.78
N LEU A 67 -2.70 10.44 -6.92
CA LEU A 67 -1.26 10.33 -7.02
C LEU A 67 -0.68 11.67 -7.42
N VAL A 68 0.44 12.05 -6.83
CA VAL A 68 1.22 13.23 -7.23
C VAL A 68 2.41 12.75 -8.03
N GLN A 69 2.55 13.24 -9.25
CA GLN A 69 3.65 12.95 -10.17
C GLN A 69 4.31 14.26 -10.58
N ASN A 70 5.47 14.56 -9.98
CA ASN A 70 6.22 15.79 -10.21
C ASN A 70 5.36 17.06 -10.10
N GLY A 71 4.53 17.13 -9.05
CA GLY A 71 3.62 18.25 -8.78
C GLY A 71 2.25 18.15 -9.45
N ILE A 72 2.02 17.21 -10.37
CA ILE A 72 0.72 16.99 -11.02
C ILE A 72 -0.10 15.99 -10.21
N GLU A 73 -1.31 16.37 -9.81
CA GLU A 73 -2.26 15.47 -9.18
C GLU A 73 -3.03 14.67 -10.25
N ILE A 74 -3.03 13.35 -10.13
CA ILE A 74 -3.68 12.42 -11.06
C ILE A 74 -4.72 11.61 -10.29
N LYS A 75 -5.96 11.59 -10.80
CA LYS A 75 -7.04 10.73 -10.29
C LYS A 75 -6.89 9.33 -10.85
N VAL A 76 -6.61 8.37 -9.98
CA VAL A 76 -6.22 7.00 -10.34
C VAL A 76 -7.21 5.98 -9.79
N GLY A 77 -7.63 5.06 -10.64
CA GLY A 77 -8.46 3.92 -10.23
C GLY A 77 -7.58 2.71 -9.94
N GLY A 78 -7.27 2.45 -8.67
CA GLY A 78 -6.55 1.24 -8.29
C GLY A 78 -7.46 0.02 -8.38
N ILE A 79 -7.19 -0.94 -9.26
CA ILE A 79 -7.94 -2.20 -9.27
C ILE A 79 -7.28 -3.16 -8.28
N GLY A 80 -8.10 -3.75 -7.40
CA GLY A 80 -7.63 -4.75 -6.47
C GLY A 80 -8.74 -5.70 -6.02
N ALA A 81 -8.36 -6.66 -5.18
CA ALA A 81 -9.23 -7.72 -4.69
C ALA A 81 -9.98 -8.49 -5.81
N VAL A 82 -9.38 -8.57 -7.00
CA VAL A 82 -9.91 -9.34 -8.11
C VAL A 82 -9.91 -10.82 -7.73
N SER A 83 -11.09 -11.41 -7.55
CA SER A 83 -11.22 -12.79 -7.11
C SER A 83 -12.47 -13.45 -7.67
N THR A 84 -12.36 -14.75 -7.89
CA THR A 84 -13.47 -15.63 -8.27
C THR A 84 -13.38 -16.89 -7.42
N SER A 85 -14.51 -17.31 -6.85
CA SER A 85 -14.63 -18.55 -6.08
C SER A 85 -13.98 -19.71 -6.84
N PHE A 86 -13.23 -20.56 -6.14
CA PHE A 86 -12.50 -21.67 -6.74
C PHE A 86 -13.39 -22.55 -7.63
N TYR A 87 -14.60 -22.87 -7.16
CA TYR A 87 -15.59 -23.71 -7.87
C TYR A 87 -16.28 -23.02 -9.06
N HIS A 88 -16.01 -21.73 -9.28
CA HIS A 88 -16.68 -20.90 -10.29
C HIS A 88 -15.71 -20.24 -11.28
N ARG A 89 -14.43 -20.65 -11.27
CA ARG A 89 -13.44 -20.20 -12.24
C ARG A 89 -13.74 -20.73 -13.65
N GLY A 90 -13.17 -20.06 -14.66
CA GLY A 90 -13.37 -20.43 -16.07
C GLY A 90 -14.72 -20.01 -16.68
N LYS A 91 -15.57 -19.32 -15.92
CA LYS A 91 -16.91 -18.88 -16.36
C LYS A 91 -16.95 -17.43 -16.88
N GLY A 92 -15.80 -16.77 -17.04
CA GLY A 92 -15.70 -15.39 -17.53
C GLY A 92 -16.07 -14.28 -16.53
N TYR A 93 -16.38 -14.62 -15.27
CA TYR A 93 -16.84 -13.65 -14.25
C TYR A 93 -15.86 -12.51 -13.99
N MET A 94 -14.56 -12.83 -13.93
CA MET A 94 -13.53 -11.79 -13.81
C MET A 94 -13.61 -10.79 -14.97
N SER A 95 -13.70 -11.26 -16.21
CA SER A 95 -13.73 -10.36 -17.38
C SER A 95 -14.91 -9.42 -17.34
N ILE A 96 -16.08 -9.96 -17.01
CA ILE A 96 -17.32 -9.19 -16.88
C ILE A 96 -17.18 -8.09 -15.81
N LEU A 97 -16.59 -8.42 -14.65
CA LEU A 97 -16.38 -7.44 -13.58
C LEU A 97 -15.29 -6.41 -13.92
N MET A 98 -14.22 -6.82 -14.58
CA MET A 98 -13.14 -5.92 -15.03
C MET A 98 -13.64 -4.91 -16.06
N GLU A 99 -14.38 -5.37 -17.08
CA GLU A 99 -14.97 -4.51 -18.11
C GLU A 99 -15.93 -3.49 -17.49
N LYS A 100 -16.78 -3.94 -16.56
CA LYS A 100 -17.68 -3.04 -15.82
C LYS A 100 -16.90 -2.03 -14.98
N ALA A 101 -15.86 -2.45 -14.27
CA ALA A 101 -15.05 -1.56 -13.46
C ALA A 101 -14.33 -0.51 -14.32
N ILE A 102 -13.76 -0.90 -15.47
CA ILE A 102 -13.10 0.01 -16.41
C ILE A 102 -14.09 1.05 -16.96
N LYS A 103 -15.23 0.61 -17.47
CA LYS A 103 -16.27 1.50 -17.98
C LYS A 103 -16.70 2.53 -16.93
N ASP A 104 -16.93 2.08 -15.69
CA ASP A 104 -17.35 2.98 -14.63
C ASP A 104 -16.22 3.93 -14.18
N MET A 105 -14.94 3.54 -14.34
CA MET A 105 -13.81 4.44 -14.14
C MET A 105 -13.74 5.52 -15.22
N GLU A 106 -13.98 5.17 -16.48
CA GLU A 106 -14.05 6.13 -17.59
C GLU A 106 -15.19 7.15 -17.36
N GLU A 107 -16.39 6.67 -17.04
CA GLU A 107 -17.57 7.51 -16.76
C GLU A 107 -17.35 8.45 -15.56
N GLN A 108 -16.56 8.02 -14.56
CA GLN A 108 -16.23 8.82 -13.38
C GLN A 108 -15.00 9.72 -13.55
N GLY A 109 -14.41 9.76 -14.75
CA GLY A 109 -13.27 10.62 -15.07
C GLY A 109 -11.98 10.24 -14.35
N TYR A 110 -11.77 8.95 -14.06
CA TYR A 110 -10.43 8.48 -13.68
C TYR A 110 -9.50 8.61 -14.89
N GLN A 111 -8.30 9.16 -14.68
CA GLN A 111 -7.37 9.46 -15.77
C GLN A 111 -6.55 8.23 -16.15
N ILE A 112 -6.18 7.41 -15.15
CA ILE A 112 -5.47 6.15 -15.34
C ILE A 112 -5.98 5.10 -14.34
N SER A 113 -5.72 3.83 -14.63
CA SER A 113 -5.94 2.73 -13.71
C SER A 113 -4.64 1.95 -13.49
N VAL A 114 -4.42 1.51 -12.24
CA VAL A 114 -3.23 0.76 -11.83
C VAL A 114 -3.63 -0.49 -11.06
N LEU A 115 -2.84 -1.55 -11.19
CA LEU A 115 -3.02 -2.79 -10.43
C LEU A 115 -1.71 -3.55 -10.30
N TRP A 116 -1.69 -4.51 -9.38
CA TRP A 116 -0.60 -5.46 -9.20
C TRP A 116 -1.14 -6.86 -9.43
N GLY A 117 -0.42 -7.66 -10.21
CA GLY A 117 -0.74 -9.07 -10.39
C GLY A 117 -0.22 -9.65 -11.71
N ASP A 118 -0.89 -10.70 -12.17
CA ASP A 118 -0.49 -11.47 -13.34
C ASP A 118 -0.56 -10.64 -14.64
N ARG A 119 0.60 -10.32 -15.20
CA ARG A 119 0.72 -9.54 -16.43
C ARG A 119 -0.07 -10.14 -17.60
N HIS A 120 0.01 -11.45 -17.80
CA HIS A 120 -0.66 -12.11 -18.94
C HIS A 120 -2.19 -12.03 -18.81
N ARG A 121 -2.69 -12.10 -17.58
CA ARG A 121 -4.11 -11.98 -17.28
C ARG A 121 -4.64 -10.57 -17.59
N TYR A 122 -3.94 -9.53 -17.12
CA TYR A 122 -4.45 -8.16 -17.19
C TYR A 122 -4.17 -7.47 -18.53
N LYS A 123 -3.22 -7.99 -19.33
CA LYS A 123 -2.98 -7.53 -20.70
C LYS A 123 -4.23 -7.63 -21.58
N ASN A 124 -5.12 -8.59 -21.31
CA ASN A 124 -6.40 -8.73 -22.02
C ASN A 124 -7.34 -7.53 -21.84
N PHE A 125 -7.09 -6.67 -20.86
CA PHE A 125 -7.86 -5.46 -20.57
C PHE A 125 -7.08 -4.17 -20.85
N GLY A 126 -5.97 -4.26 -21.60
CA GLY A 126 -5.15 -3.10 -21.98
C GLY A 126 -4.12 -2.65 -20.93
N TYR A 127 -3.98 -3.36 -19.80
CA TYR A 127 -2.90 -3.07 -18.84
C TYR A 127 -1.54 -3.49 -19.39
N GLU A 128 -0.52 -2.71 -19.09
CA GLU A 128 0.89 -3.02 -19.34
C GLU A 128 1.73 -2.51 -18.15
N VAL A 129 3.02 -2.84 -18.12
CA VAL A 129 3.96 -2.30 -17.13
C VAL A 129 4.02 -0.78 -17.26
N GLY A 130 3.42 -0.07 -16.30
CA GLY A 130 3.54 1.39 -16.18
C GLY A 130 4.86 1.80 -15.54
N GLY A 131 5.26 1.09 -14.48
CA GLY A 131 6.29 1.56 -13.57
C GLY A 131 7.35 0.53 -13.21
N LYS A 132 8.37 1.02 -12.50
CA LYS A 132 9.45 0.19 -11.91
C LYS A 132 9.81 0.70 -10.54
N GLU A 133 10.25 -0.23 -9.70
CA GLU A 133 10.83 0.06 -8.39
C GLU A 133 12.34 -0.27 -8.44
N ILE A 134 13.16 0.56 -7.78
CA ILE A 134 14.56 0.24 -7.47
C ILE A 134 14.58 -0.25 -6.03
N GLU A 135 15.12 -1.44 -5.85
CA GLU A 135 15.51 -1.94 -4.55
C GLU A 135 16.99 -1.61 -4.30
N LEU A 136 17.25 -0.78 -3.28
CA LEU A 136 18.58 -0.50 -2.78
C LEU A 136 18.81 -1.27 -1.48
N ILE A 137 19.79 -2.17 -1.49
CA ILE A 137 20.20 -2.93 -0.31
C ILE A 137 21.29 -2.14 0.42
N ILE A 138 20.93 -1.60 1.59
CA ILE A 138 21.84 -0.90 2.48
C ILE A 138 22.32 -1.88 3.55
N SER A 139 23.53 -2.42 3.36
CA SER A 139 24.13 -3.35 4.33
C SER A 139 24.88 -2.62 5.44
N ARG A 140 24.95 -3.25 6.62
CA ARG A 140 25.77 -2.76 7.75
C ARG A 140 27.23 -2.56 7.34
N ARG A 141 27.79 -3.51 6.60
CA ARG A 141 29.15 -3.43 6.04
C ARG A 141 29.33 -2.22 5.11
N GLY A 142 28.31 -1.90 4.30
CA GLY A 142 28.31 -0.71 3.45
C GLY A 142 28.35 0.57 4.27
N LEU A 143 27.51 0.66 5.31
CA LEU A 143 27.51 1.78 6.25
C LEU A 143 28.86 1.94 6.95
N ASP A 144 29.49 0.84 7.40
CA ASP A 144 30.83 0.85 7.99
C ASP A 144 31.88 1.38 7.00
N LYS A 145 31.89 0.86 5.76
CA LYS A 145 32.87 1.24 4.73
C LYS A 145 32.77 2.72 4.34
N CYS A 146 31.56 3.28 4.38
CA CYS A 146 31.32 4.69 4.11
C CYS A 146 31.48 5.59 5.35
N ASN A 147 31.87 5.04 6.50
CA ASN A 147 32.00 5.75 7.78
C ASN A 147 30.71 6.48 8.20
N VAL A 148 29.53 5.91 7.90
CA VAL A 148 28.25 6.49 8.32
C VAL A 148 28.10 6.38 9.83
N GLY A 149 28.00 7.52 10.50
CA GLY A 149 27.81 7.59 11.94
C GLY A 149 26.43 7.09 12.40
N SER A 150 26.31 6.69 13.66
CA SER A 150 24.99 6.41 14.25
C SER A 150 24.33 7.72 14.71
N VAL A 151 23.00 7.75 14.80
CA VAL A 151 22.24 8.85 15.43
C VAL A 151 21.27 8.27 16.44
N LYS A 152 21.02 8.98 17.54
CA LYS A 152 20.04 8.55 18.56
C LYS A 152 18.60 8.70 18.04
N ALA A 153 18.16 7.73 17.24
CA ALA A 153 16.81 7.71 16.71
C ALA A 153 15.78 7.37 17.80
N LYS A 154 14.62 8.01 17.74
CA LYS A 154 13.48 7.82 18.65
C LYS A 154 12.38 7.06 17.94
N ARG A 155 11.67 6.20 18.68
CA ARG A 155 10.49 5.51 18.14
C ARG A 155 9.32 6.49 18.11
N TYR A 156 8.64 6.58 16.98
CA TYR A 156 7.34 7.23 16.88
C TYR A 156 6.27 6.37 17.56
N LEU A 157 5.54 6.96 18.50
CA LEU A 157 4.50 6.28 19.29
C LEU A 157 3.14 6.98 19.19
N GLY A 158 2.95 7.84 18.18
CA GLY A 158 1.71 8.58 17.99
C GLY A 158 1.75 10.05 18.38
N GLN A 159 2.94 10.63 18.54
CA GLN A 159 3.10 12.06 18.85
C GLN A 159 2.65 12.96 17.68
N ASP A 160 1.74 13.88 17.92
CA ASP A 160 1.15 14.73 16.87
C ASP A 160 2.20 15.64 16.21
N GLU A 161 3.10 16.22 17.00
CA GLU A 161 4.16 17.10 16.54
C GLU A 161 5.18 16.38 15.64
N VAL A 162 5.43 15.10 15.89
CA VAL A 162 6.29 14.27 15.05
C VAL A 162 5.57 13.86 13.77
N LEU A 163 4.26 13.56 13.87
CA LEU A 163 3.44 13.21 12.72
C LEU A 163 3.42 14.35 11.69
N LEU A 164 3.33 15.61 12.13
CA LEU A 164 3.38 16.76 11.23
C LEU A 164 4.69 16.83 10.42
N LYS A 165 5.84 16.57 11.05
CA LYS A 165 7.14 16.54 10.38
C LYS A 165 7.28 15.35 9.41
N ILE A 166 6.71 14.20 9.77
CA ILE A 166 6.60 13.04 8.88
C ILE A 166 5.79 13.40 7.64
N ILE A 167 4.62 14.03 7.82
CA ILE A 167 3.75 14.45 6.71
C ILE A 167 4.46 15.44 5.80
N GLU A 168 5.14 16.45 6.36
CA GLU A 168 5.93 17.42 5.60
C GLU A 168 7.04 16.72 4.79
N SER A 169 7.79 15.82 5.44
CA SER A 169 8.88 15.06 4.82
C SER A 169 8.40 14.08 3.75
N TYR A 170 7.23 13.46 3.93
CA TYR A 170 6.61 12.60 2.93
C TYR A 170 6.14 13.42 1.72
N ASN A 171 5.58 14.60 1.97
CA ASN A 171 5.00 15.45 0.92
C ASN A 171 6.05 16.13 0.03
N SER A 172 7.33 16.11 0.42
CA SER A 172 8.43 16.57 -0.43
C SER A 172 8.79 15.58 -1.56
N HIS A 173 8.36 14.31 -1.46
CA HIS A 173 8.58 13.31 -2.50
C HIS A 173 7.87 13.70 -3.80
N LEU A 174 8.60 13.72 -4.91
CA LEU A 174 8.07 14.06 -6.24
C LEU A 174 7.00 13.08 -6.72
N PHE A 175 7.15 11.80 -6.35
CA PHE A 175 6.26 10.71 -6.72
C PHE A 175 5.67 10.10 -5.46
N ARG A 176 4.37 10.29 -5.23
CA ARG A 176 3.72 9.83 -4.01
C ARG A 176 2.22 9.66 -4.19
N LYS A 177 1.61 8.92 -3.25
CA LYS A 177 0.16 8.97 -3.06
C LYS A 177 -0.18 10.22 -2.25
N LYS A 178 -1.16 11.01 -2.68
CA LYS A 178 -1.75 12.05 -1.82
C LYS A 178 -2.54 11.36 -0.70
N ARG A 179 -2.27 11.74 0.54
CA ARG A 179 -2.85 11.14 1.73
C ARG A 179 -3.40 12.22 2.64
N GLU A 180 -4.53 11.92 3.25
CA GLU A 180 -5.07 12.70 4.36
C GLU A 180 -4.37 12.34 5.67
N ARG A 181 -4.39 13.25 6.65
CA ARG A 181 -3.73 13.08 7.95
C ARG A 181 -4.12 11.76 8.64
N GLU A 182 -5.41 11.42 8.66
CA GLU A 182 -5.93 10.18 9.24
C GLU A 182 -5.32 8.93 8.58
N GLU A 183 -5.03 8.97 7.28
CA GLU A 183 -4.41 7.84 6.58
C GLU A 183 -2.99 7.59 7.08
N PHE A 184 -2.19 8.64 7.31
CA PHE A 184 -0.87 8.49 7.93
C PHE A 184 -0.96 7.85 9.31
N TYR A 185 -1.90 8.32 10.13
CA TYR A 185 -2.12 7.77 11.46
C TYR A 185 -2.46 6.27 11.42
N MET A 186 -3.32 5.85 10.50
CA MET A 186 -3.67 4.45 10.31
C MET A 186 -2.48 3.61 9.84
N ILE A 187 -1.64 4.12 8.93
CA ILE A 187 -0.49 3.40 8.39
C ILE A 187 0.54 3.08 9.48
N TYR A 188 0.92 4.06 10.30
CA TYR A 188 1.97 3.86 11.32
C TYR A 188 1.47 3.12 12.57
N LYS A 189 0.16 2.87 12.67
CA LYS A 189 -0.44 2.02 13.71
C LYS A 189 -0.68 0.58 13.26
N LYS A 190 -0.36 0.24 12.01
CA LYS A 190 -0.51 -1.14 11.51
C LYS A 190 0.34 -2.12 12.32
N ILE A 191 -0.21 -3.30 12.55
CA ILE A 191 0.51 -4.39 13.22
C ILE A 191 1.80 -4.71 12.44
N GLY A 192 2.91 -4.71 13.15
CA GLY A 192 4.25 -5.01 12.62
C GLY A 192 4.98 -3.84 11.98
N VAL A 193 4.36 -2.67 11.84
CA VAL A 193 5.03 -1.45 11.36
C VAL A 193 5.70 -0.73 12.52
N LEU A 194 6.99 -0.41 12.35
CA LEU A 194 7.80 0.32 13.30
C LEU A 194 8.36 1.57 12.63
N THR A 195 8.09 2.74 13.20
CA THR A 195 8.58 4.01 12.68
C THR A 195 9.56 4.65 13.67
N TYR A 196 10.72 5.02 13.17
CA TYR A 196 11.78 5.72 13.91
C TYR A 196 12.11 7.03 13.22
N TYR A 197 12.47 8.03 14.00
CA TYR A 197 12.86 9.35 13.50
C TYR A 197 14.07 9.90 14.26
N ALA A 198 14.77 10.84 13.65
CA ALA A 198 15.82 11.61 14.29
C ALA A 198 15.71 13.08 13.89
N GLU A 199 16.22 13.96 14.75
CA GLU A 199 16.25 15.41 14.53
C GLU A 199 17.60 15.95 14.98
N GLU A 200 18.22 16.76 14.13
CA GLU A 200 19.46 17.48 14.43
C GLU A 200 19.37 18.90 13.86
N GLY A 201 19.31 19.90 14.75
CA GLY A 201 19.08 21.29 14.34
C GLY A 201 17.75 21.45 13.60
N LYS A 202 17.81 21.83 12.32
CA LYS A 202 16.64 21.98 11.44
C LYS A 202 16.34 20.71 10.62
N SER A 203 17.22 19.71 10.64
CA SER A 203 17.07 18.50 9.85
C SER A 203 16.18 17.49 10.57
N PHE A 204 15.29 16.86 9.81
CA PHE A 204 14.40 15.79 10.25
C PHE A 204 14.49 14.64 9.26
N ALA A 205 14.42 13.41 9.76
CA ALA A 205 14.24 12.23 8.93
C ALA A 205 13.49 11.15 9.69
N TYR A 206 12.78 10.30 8.94
CA TYR A 206 12.11 9.13 9.49
C TYR A 206 12.28 7.91 8.58
N VAL A 207 12.20 6.73 9.20
CA VAL A 207 12.22 5.42 8.56
C VAL A 207 11.13 4.56 9.19
N SER A 208 10.26 4.02 8.36
CA SER A 208 9.20 3.08 8.71
C SER A 208 9.52 1.73 8.10
N PHE A 209 9.49 0.66 8.91
CA PHE A 209 9.86 -0.67 8.47
C PHE A 209 9.03 -1.77 9.12
N ARG A 210 9.05 -2.95 8.51
CA ARG A 210 8.49 -4.18 9.08
C ARG A 210 9.62 -5.17 9.38
N SER A 211 9.55 -5.80 10.55
CA SER A 211 10.49 -6.88 10.91
C SER A 211 10.18 -8.12 10.07
N GLY A 212 11.15 -8.60 9.29
CA GLY A 212 11.02 -9.77 8.41
C GLY A 212 12.08 -10.84 8.72
N LYS A 213 11.88 -12.06 8.18
CA LYS A 213 12.78 -13.21 8.41
C LYS A 213 14.13 -13.09 7.67
N GLU A 214 14.21 -12.35 6.57
CA GLU A 214 15.39 -12.29 5.67
C GLU A 214 16.03 -10.89 5.60
N GLY A 215 15.61 -9.98 6.47
CA GLY A 215 16.02 -8.58 6.47
C GLY A 215 14.87 -7.67 6.89
N VAL A 216 15.19 -6.39 7.07
CA VAL A 216 14.18 -5.38 7.39
C VAL A 216 13.79 -4.65 6.11
N SER A 217 12.55 -4.89 5.66
CA SER A 217 11.95 -4.15 4.55
C SER A 217 11.57 -2.76 5.04
N VAL A 218 12.16 -1.72 4.45
CA VAL A 218 11.76 -0.34 4.70
C VAL A 218 10.52 -0.07 3.85
N GLU A 219 9.40 0.15 4.52
CA GLU A 219 8.10 0.41 3.90
C GLU A 219 7.99 1.86 3.45
N GLU A 220 8.62 2.78 4.18
CA GLU A 220 8.61 4.20 3.87
C GLU A 220 9.74 4.94 4.58
N PHE A 221 10.25 6.00 3.97
CA PHE A 221 11.19 6.91 4.59
C PHE A 221 11.02 8.32 4.00
N GLY A 222 11.56 9.33 4.67
CA GLY A 222 11.55 10.69 4.17
C GLY A 222 12.35 11.63 5.06
N GLY A 223 12.64 12.81 4.53
CA GLY A 223 13.50 13.80 5.16
C GLY A 223 14.94 13.72 4.67
N GLU A 224 15.88 14.15 5.50
CA GLU A 224 17.26 14.39 5.05
C GLU A 224 18.03 13.07 4.78
N PRO A 225 18.60 12.85 3.57
CA PRO A 225 19.23 11.58 3.18
C PRO A 225 20.33 11.08 4.11
N GLU A 226 21.22 11.97 4.55
CA GLU A 226 22.31 11.59 5.48
C GLU A 226 21.71 11.12 6.81
N LEU A 227 20.69 11.80 7.32
CA LEU A 227 20.05 11.43 8.57
C LEU A 227 19.29 10.10 8.46
N ILE A 228 18.72 9.79 7.29
CA ILE A 228 18.14 8.47 6.99
C ILE A 228 19.20 7.37 7.15
N LEU A 229 20.38 7.51 6.51
CA LEU A 229 21.44 6.51 6.60
C LEU A 229 21.92 6.31 8.04
N ARG A 230 22.02 7.39 8.81
CA ARG A 230 22.40 7.34 10.23
C ARG A 230 21.32 6.69 11.12
N ILE A 231 20.03 6.87 10.80
CA ILE A 231 18.93 6.13 11.44
C ILE A 231 19.06 4.63 11.13
N LEU A 232 19.32 4.25 9.87
CA LEU A 232 19.52 2.85 9.49
C LEU A 232 20.72 2.25 10.24
N ARG A 233 21.81 3.02 10.40
CA ARG A 233 22.96 2.61 11.21
C ARG A 233 22.55 2.30 12.65
N PHE A 234 21.84 3.22 13.31
CA PHE A 234 21.31 3.01 14.66
C PHE A 234 20.42 1.77 14.76
N LEU A 235 19.53 1.56 13.78
CA LEU A 235 18.64 0.40 13.74
C LEU A 235 19.43 -0.90 13.55
N SER A 236 20.50 -0.90 12.73
CA SER A 236 21.39 -2.05 12.54
C SER A 236 22.07 -2.47 13.84
N GLU A 237 22.50 -1.51 14.65
CA GLU A 237 23.14 -1.73 15.93
C GLU A 237 22.13 -2.22 16.97
N ARG A 238 20.95 -1.57 17.02
CA ARG A 238 19.90 -1.86 17.99
C ARG A 238 19.26 -3.23 17.80
N PHE A 239 19.02 -3.64 16.55
CA PHE A 239 18.27 -4.86 16.22
C PHE A 239 19.15 -5.96 15.62
N ALA A 240 20.47 -5.77 15.60
CA ALA A 240 21.44 -6.68 14.96
C ALA A 240 21.13 -6.98 13.47
N THR A 241 20.42 -6.06 12.80
CA THR A 241 20.04 -6.19 11.39
C THR A 241 21.25 -6.02 10.49
N GLN A 242 21.44 -6.94 9.55
CA GLN A 242 22.58 -6.91 8.62
C GLN A 242 22.35 -6.05 7.39
N GLN A 243 21.09 -5.89 6.97
CA GLN A 243 20.73 -5.11 5.79
C GLN A 243 19.30 -4.57 5.86
N PHE A 244 19.11 -3.43 5.20
CA PHE A 244 17.81 -2.82 4.95
C PHE A 244 17.57 -2.75 3.45
N ILE A 245 16.34 -3.03 3.02
CA ILE A 245 15.92 -2.89 1.62
C ILE A 245 15.10 -1.61 1.54
N LEU A 246 15.59 -0.62 0.77
CA LEU A 246 14.87 0.62 0.50
C LEU A 246 14.31 0.55 -0.92
N ILE A 247 13.03 0.85 -1.05
CA ILE A 247 12.32 0.82 -2.34
C ILE A 247 12.12 2.25 -2.82
N PHE A 248 12.55 2.54 -4.05
CA PHE A 248 12.36 3.82 -4.72
C PHE A 248 11.49 3.63 -5.97
N PRO A 249 10.32 4.29 -6.09
CA PRO A 249 9.55 4.27 -7.32
C PRO A 249 10.27 5.11 -8.40
N ILE A 250 10.52 4.56 -9.59
CA ILE A 250 11.13 5.33 -10.70
C ILE A 250 10.05 6.02 -11.55
N ILE A 251 8.87 5.43 -11.75
CA ILE A 251 7.73 5.95 -12.53
C ILE A 251 6.52 5.05 -12.20
N LEU A 252 5.28 5.55 -12.33
CA LEU A 252 4.03 4.79 -12.23
C LEU A 252 3.74 3.88 -13.41
#